data_AF-A0AAN7AKF7-F1
#
_entry.id   AF-A0AAN7AKF7-F1
#
_cell.length_a   1.000
_cell.length_b   1.000
_cell.length_c   1.000
_cell.angle_alpha   90.00
_cell.angle_beta   90.00
_cell.angle_gamma   90.00
#
_symmetry.space_group_name_H-M   'P 1'
#
loop_
_entity.id
_entity.type
_entity.pdbx_description
1 polymer ?
#
loop_
_entity_poly.entity_id
_entity_poly.type
_entity_poly.pdbx_seq_one_letter_code
_entity_poly.pdbx_strand_id
1 'polypeptide(L)'
;MPVISIRVQSSLLTTRKHKNNIMDAKPRKMSKSRQLFELASIIQQKVAIVDQTLKDNQLPPPSFDAGAPLSSQIPVSLEETKLDLLEALGELQALLQGPLYHVAYMSAIVPHNAAIFGVLSKFNIAQVLGVDECVSYAELGKRCGLLESDTRRLVRGAIAMRFFDEPEPDKVRHNAASLALATPPAAAWVKSTL
;
A
#
# COMPACT_ATOMS: atom_id res chain seq x y z
N MET A 1 23.11 51.35 -28.00
CA MET A 1 22.56 50.79 -26.76
C MET A 1 22.58 49.27 -26.87
N PRO A 2 23.29 48.55 -25.98
CA PRO A 2 23.59 47.13 -26.15
C PRO A 2 22.50 46.22 -25.55
N VAL A 3 22.37 45.04 -26.17
CA VAL A 3 21.46 43.94 -25.81
C VAL A 3 22.04 43.19 -24.60
N ILE A 4 21.28 43.08 -23.51
CA ILE A 4 21.65 42.28 -22.33
C ILE A 4 20.86 40.97 -22.36
N SER A 5 21.59 39.88 -22.60
CA SER A 5 21.11 38.50 -22.52
C SER A 5 21.04 38.06 -21.06
N ILE A 6 19.85 37.76 -20.55
CA ILE A 6 19.66 37.19 -19.21
C ILE A 6 19.79 35.67 -19.31
N ARG A 7 20.92 35.16 -18.86
CA ARG A 7 21.21 33.72 -18.77
C ARG A 7 20.65 33.20 -17.44
N VAL A 8 19.50 32.54 -17.46
CA VAL A 8 18.97 31.82 -16.29
C VAL A 8 19.78 30.54 -16.12
N GLN A 9 20.62 30.48 -15.08
CA GLN A 9 21.27 29.24 -14.66
C GLN A 9 20.24 28.34 -13.96
N SER A 10 19.88 27.25 -14.62
CA SER A 10 19.03 26.18 -14.08
C SER A 10 19.79 25.41 -12.99
N SER A 11 19.23 25.42 -11.78
CA SER A 11 19.65 24.65 -10.61
C SER A 11 19.39 23.16 -10.82
N LEU A 12 20.39 22.42 -11.31
CA LEU A 12 20.37 20.97 -11.52
C LEU A 12 21.33 20.22 -10.58
N LEU A 13 21.48 20.67 -9.33
CA LEU A 13 22.45 20.06 -8.40
C LEU A 13 21.82 19.36 -7.19
N THR A 14 20.51 19.38 -7.00
CA THR A 14 19.88 18.76 -5.81
C THR A 14 19.45 17.30 -6.03
N THR A 15 19.35 16.82 -7.28
CA THR A 15 18.83 15.47 -7.58
C THR A 15 19.90 14.38 -7.63
N ARG A 16 21.19 14.73 -7.52
CA ARG A 16 22.31 13.76 -7.67
C ARG A 16 22.66 13.04 -6.36
N LYS A 17 22.37 13.63 -5.20
CA LYS A 17 22.70 13.03 -3.89
C LYS A 17 21.81 11.84 -3.51
N HIS A 18 20.57 11.77 -4.03
CA HIS A 18 19.64 10.68 -3.69
C HIS A 18 19.87 9.40 -4.51
N LYS A 19 20.47 9.49 -5.70
CA LYS A 19 20.77 8.32 -6.54
C LYS A 19 21.99 7.52 -6.06
N ASN A 20 22.93 8.14 -5.36
CA ASN A 20 24.15 7.47 -4.92
C ASN A 20 23.93 6.52 -3.74
N ASN A 21 22.83 6.63 -2.99
CA ASN A 21 22.59 5.79 -1.81
C ASN A 21 22.04 4.38 -2.16
N ILE A 22 21.57 4.17 -3.39
CA ILE A 22 20.97 2.89 -3.82
C ILE A 22 22.05 1.90 -4.30
N MET A 23 23.22 2.40 -4.73
CA MET A 23 24.31 1.57 -5.26
C MET A 23 25.30 1.07 -4.18
N ASP A 24 25.22 1.62 -2.96
CA ASP A 24 26.06 1.21 -1.82
C ASP A 24 25.38 0.18 -0.90
N ALA A 25 24.16 -0.27 -1.25
CA ALA A 25 23.51 -1.35 -0.54
C ALA A 25 24.28 -2.66 -0.78
N LYS A 26 25.03 -3.10 0.23
CA LYS A 26 25.74 -4.39 0.23
C LYS A 26 24.77 -5.48 -0.25
N PRO A 27 25.14 -6.28 -1.29
CA PRO A 27 24.26 -7.31 -1.81
C PRO A 27 23.92 -8.29 -0.68
N ARG A 28 22.63 -8.38 -0.34
CA ARG A 28 22.15 -9.39 0.61
C ARG A 28 22.49 -10.75 0.01
N LYS A 29 23.31 -11.51 0.73
CA LYS A 29 23.71 -12.86 0.35
C LYS A 29 22.43 -13.71 0.36
N MET A 30 21.90 -14.06 -0.82
CA MET A 30 20.74 -14.95 -0.91
C MET A 30 21.16 -16.32 -0.39
N SER A 31 20.89 -16.57 0.90
CA SER A 31 21.22 -17.81 1.57
C SER A 31 20.19 -18.90 1.25
N LYS A 32 20.54 -20.14 1.59
CA LYS A 32 19.61 -21.27 1.73
C LYS A 32 18.32 -20.80 2.42
N SER A 33 17.15 -21.24 1.92
CA SER A 33 15.84 -20.89 2.47
C SER A 33 15.78 -21.18 3.98
N ARG A 34 15.24 -20.22 4.73
CA ARG A 34 15.10 -20.28 6.19
C ARG A 34 13.99 -21.24 6.57
N GLN A 35 14.11 -21.83 7.76
CA GLN A 35 13.06 -22.74 8.27
C GLN A 35 11.83 -21.94 8.72
N LEU A 36 10.64 -22.55 8.67
CA LEU A 36 9.38 -21.89 9.06
C LEU A 36 9.44 -21.32 10.49
N PHE A 37 10.02 -22.08 11.43
CA PHE A 37 10.15 -21.67 12.82
C PHE A 37 11.15 -20.50 12.99
N GLU A 38 12.24 -20.50 12.22
CA GLU A 38 13.22 -19.40 12.20
C GLU A 38 12.55 -18.11 11.72
N LEU A 39 11.77 -18.19 10.63
CA LEU A 39 11.01 -17.05 10.10
C LEU A 39 9.99 -16.52 11.12
N ALA A 40 9.25 -17.41 11.79
CA ALA A 40 8.31 -17.02 12.84
C ALA A 40 9.00 -16.30 14.01
N SER A 41 10.17 -16.79 14.43
CA SER A 41 10.99 -16.14 15.47
C SER A 41 11.46 -14.75 15.04
N ILE A 42 11.91 -14.59 13.78
CA ILE A 42 12.32 -13.28 13.24
C ILE A 42 11.13 -12.31 13.25
N ILE A 43 9.96 -12.77 12.78
CA ILE A 43 8.73 -11.95 12.77
C ILE A 43 8.40 -11.47 14.19
N GLN A 44 8.35 -12.38 15.16
CA GLN A 44 8.04 -12.03 16.55
C GLN A 44 9.02 -11.01 17.12
N GLN A 45 10.33 -11.24 16.96
CA GLN A 45 11.37 -10.35 17.48
C GLN A 45 11.29 -8.95 16.87
N LYS A 46 11.14 -8.87 15.54
CA LYS A 46 11.09 -7.59 14.83
C LYS A 46 9.80 -6.82 15.11
N VAL A 47 8.67 -7.51 15.23
CA VAL A 47 7.39 -6.89 15.67
C VAL A 47 7.52 -6.32 17.07
N ALA A 48 8.16 -7.03 18.01
CA ALA A 48 8.36 -6.53 19.38
C ALA A 48 9.20 -5.23 19.40
N ILE A 49 10.23 -5.12 18.55
CA ILE A 49 11.03 -3.90 18.42
C ILE A 49 10.17 -2.73 17.92
N VAL A 50 9.37 -2.96 16.87
CA VAL A 50 8.49 -1.94 16.31
C VAL A 50 7.45 -1.48 17.34
N ASP A 51 6.77 -2.43 17.98
CA ASP A 51 5.73 -2.15 18.97
C ASP A 51 6.27 -1.38 20.18
N GLN A 52 7.42 -1.79 20.71
CA GLN A 52 8.08 -1.09 21.81
C GLN A 52 8.47 0.34 21.42
N THR A 53 9.03 0.54 20.22
CA THR A 53 9.44 1.87 19.75
C THR A 53 8.24 2.79 19.53
N LEU A 54 7.11 2.27 19.05
CA LEU A 54 5.89 3.06 18.92
C LEU A 54 5.37 3.48 20.29
N LYS A 55 5.37 2.56 21.28
CA LYS A 55 4.97 2.85 22.66
C LYS A 55 5.86 3.90 23.33
N ASP A 56 7.17 3.73 23.24
CA ASP A 56 8.16 4.64 23.86
C ASP A 56 8.03 6.06 23.31
N ASN A 57 7.73 6.18 22.02
CA ASN A 57 7.53 7.47 21.35
C ASN A 57 6.09 7.98 21.40
N GLN A 58 5.16 7.27 22.06
CA GLN A 58 3.73 7.60 22.12
C GLN A 58 3.09 7.77 20.73
N LEU A 59 3.55 6.98 19.77
CA LEU A 59 3.03 6.97 18.40
C LEU A 59 1.87 5.97 18.30
N PRO A 60 0.81 6.27 17.54
CA PRO A 60 -0.30 5.35 17.38
C PRO A 60 0.14 4.10 16.61
N PRO A 61 -0.41 2.92 16.94
CA PRO A 61 -0.14 1.70 16.19
C PRO A 61 -0.71 1.79 14.77
N PRO A 62 -0.14 1.07 13.80
CA PRO A 62 -0.74 0.93 12.47
C PRO A 62 -2.14 0.31 12.58
N SER A 63 -3.11 0.89 11.87
CA SER A 63 -4.47 0.36 11.78
C SER A 63 -5.05 0.61 10.38
N PHE A 64 -6.04 -0.20 9.99
CA PHE A 64 -6.86 0.05 8.81
C PHE A 64 -8.05 0.96 9.10
N ASP A 65 -8.33 1.31 10.36
CA ASP A 65 -9.47 2.17 10.71
C ASP A 65 -9.41 3.52 9.98
N ALA A 66 -10.56 4.07 9.60
CA ALA A 66 -10.64 5.33 8.85
C ALA A 66 -9.94 6.52 9.55
N GLY A 67 -9.85 6.50 10.89
CA GLY A 67 -9.15 7.52 11.68
C GLY A 67 -7.64 7.33 11.80
N ALA A 68 -7.07 6.24 11.27
CA ALA A 68 -5.64 5.99 11.35
C ALA A 68 -4.84 6.94 10.44
N PRO A 69 -3.60 7.30 10.81
CA PRO A 69 -2.75 8.11 9.95
C PRO A 69 -2.52 7.46 8.57
N LEU A 70 -2.70 8.24 7.49
CA LEU A 70 -2.51 7.73 6.11
C LEU A 70 -1.05 7.45 5.77
N SER A 71 -0.11 8.01 6.52
CA SER A 71 1.33 7.74 6.40
C SER A 71 1.82 6.84 7.53
N SER A 72 2.80 6.00 7.21
CA SER A 72 3.47 5.14 8.19
C SER A 72 4.03 5.95 9.35
N GLN A 73 3.62 5.61 10.57
CA GLN A 73 4.16 6.19 11.80
C GLN A 73 5.41 5.47 12.31
N ILE A 74 5.81 4.36 11.68
CA ILE A 74 7.05 3.65 12.02
C ILE A 74 8.24 4.59 11.75
N PRO A 75 9.09 4.88 12.76
CA PRO A 75 10.23 5.78 12.59
C PRO A 75 11.22 5.27 11.54
N VAL A 76 11.85 6.21 10.82
CA VAL A 76 12.87 5.91 9.79
C VAL A 76 14.07 5.15 10.37
N SER A 77 14.36 5.31 11.66
CA SER A 77 15.40 4.54 12.37
C SER A 77 15.14 3.02 12.37
N LEU A 78 13.89 2.59 12.13
CA LEU A 78 13.51 1.19 12.04
C LEU A 78 13.37 0.68 10.60
N GLU A 79 13.84 1.41 9.58
CA GLU A 79 13.66 1.00 8.18
C GLU A 79 14.26 -0.40 7.91
N GLU A 80 15.46 -0.70 8.43
CA GLU A 80 16.05 -2.04 8.31
C GLU A 80 15.22 -3.11 9.02
N THR A 81 14.69 -2.80 10.21
CA THR A 81 13.81 -3.71 10.97
C THR A 81 12.53 -4.01 10.20
N LYS A 82 11.95 -2.99 9.56
CA LYS A 82 10.76 -3.11 8.71
C LYS A 82 11.05 -3.94 7.47
N LEU A 83 12.16 -3.70 6.78
CA LEU A 83 12.56 -4.47 5.60
C LEU A 83 12.77 -5.94 5.94
N ASP A 84 13.49 -6.25 7.03
CA ASP A 84 13.70 -7.62 7.49
C ASP A 84 12.39 -8.32 7.85
N LEU A 85 11.47 -7.61 8.51
CA LEU A 85 10.15 -8.13 8.86
C LEU A 85 9.33 -8.45 7.62
N LEU A 86 9.27 -7.55 6.64
CA LEU A 86 8.54 -7.75 5.38
C LEU A 86 9.15 -8.89 4.56
N GLU A 87 10.47 -9.01 4.53
CA GLU A 87 11.17 -10.12 3.87
C GLU A 87 10.83 -11.46 4.52
N ALA A 88 10.86 -11.54 5.86
CA ALA A 88 10.51 -12.76 6.58
C ALA A 88 9.03 -13.15 6.39
N LEU A 89 8.12 -12.17 6.39
CA LEU A 89 6.70 -12.38 6.09
C LEU A 89 6.49 -12.91 4.67
N GLY A 90 7.16 -12.31 3.68
CA GLY A 90 7.09 -12.72 2.28
C GLY A 90 7.64 -14.14 2.05
N GLU A 91 8.80 -14.47 2.64
CA GLU A 91 9.38 -15.81 2.56
C GLU A 91 8.47 -16.85 3.23
N LEU A 92 7.95 -16.56 4.43
CA LEU A 92 7.05 -17.46 5.14
C LEU A 92 5.75 -17.70 4.33
N GLN A 93 5.17 -16.64 3.78
CA GLN A 93 4.00 -16.74 2.91
C GLN A 93 4.28 -17.62 1.69
N ALA A 94 5.39 -17.40 0.98
CA ALA A 94 5.75 -18.16 -0.20
C ALA A 94 5.97 -19.65 0.11
N LEU A 95 6.63 -19.97 1.24
CA LEU A 95 6.86 -21.35 1.67
C LEU A 95 5.55 -22.07 2.02
N LEU A 96 4.62 -21.40 2.71
CA LEU A 96 3.33 -21.97 3.09
C LEU A 96 2.38 -22.16 1.91
N GLN A 97 2.46 -21.30 0.89
CA GLN A 97 1.72 -21.46 -0.36
C GLN A 97 2.18 -22.71 -1.13
N GLY A 98 3.46 -23.07 -1.01
CA GLY A 98 4.08 -24.08 -1.85
C GLY A 98 4.30 -23.59 -3.29
N PRO A 99 5.18 -24.27 -4.06
CA PRO A 99 5.71 -23.73 -5.31
C PRO A 99 4.65 -23.50 -6.40
N LEU A 100 3.69 -24.41 -6.57
CA LEU A 100 2.68 -24.29 -7.63
C LEU A 100 1.70 -23.14 -7.36
N TYR A 101 1.18 -23.06 -6.15
CA TYR A 101 0.27 -21.96 -5.78
C TYR A 101 1.04 -20.63 -5.77
N HIS A 102 2.30 -20.61 -5.37
CA HIS A 102 3.13 -19.42 -5.45
C HIS A 102 3.27 -18.91 -6.89
N VAL A 103 3.48 -19.80 -7.88
CA VAL A 103 3.49 -19.41 -9.30
C VAL A 103 2.14 -18.84 -9.73
N ALA A 104 1.03 -19.49 -9.39
CA ALA A 104 -0.31 -18.99 -9.70
C ALA A 104 -0.59 -17.63 -9.03
N TYR A 105 -0.18 -17.48 -7.78
CA TYR A 105 -0.32 -16.24 -7.02
C TYR A 105 0.42 -15.09 -7.71
N MET A 106 1.68 -15.29 -8.07
CA MET A 106 2.51 -14.27 -8.73
C MET A 106 2.07 -13.98 -10.17
N SER A 107 1.59 -14.97 -10.92
CA SER A 107 1.27 -14.82 -12.34
C SER A 107 -0.18 -14.40 -12.63
N ALA A 108 -1.12 -14.72 -11.75
CA ALA A 108 -2.55 -14.45 -11.96
C ALA A 108 -3.14 -13.54 -10.90
N ILE A 109 -2.90 -13.83 -9.62
CA ILE A 109 -3.55 -13.11 -8.51
C ILE A 109 -2.97 -11.71 -8.33
N VAL A 110 -1.64 -11.55 -8.31
CA VAL A 110 -1.01 -10.23 -8.18
C VAL A 110 -1.40 -9.29 -9.33
N PRO A 111 -1.35 -9.71 -10.62
CA PRO A 111 -1.84 -8.87 -11.72
C PRO A 111 -3.34 -8.58 -11.65
N HIS A 112 -4.16 -9.53 -11.19
CA HIS A 112 -5.60 -9.30 -11.00
C HIS A 112 -5.88 -8.16 -10.00
N ASN A 113 -5.12 -8.08 -8.91
CA ASN A 113 -5.25 -6.99 -7.95
C ASN A 113 -4.99 -5.61 -8.59
N ALA A 114 -4.02 -5.54 -9.50
CA ALA A 114 -3.75 -4.33 -10.28
C ALA A 114 -4.95 -3.95 -11.16
N ALA A 115 -5.58 -4.92 -11.82
CA ALA A 115 -6.80 -4.67 -12.61
C ALA A 115 -7.95 -4.10 -11.75
N ILE A 116 -8.13 -4.59 -10.51
CA ILE A 116 -9.12 -4.04 -9.56
C ILE A 116 -8.83 -2.56 -9.31
N PHE A 117 -7.59 -2.16 -9.02
CA PHE A 117 -7.24 -0.75 -8.81
C PHE A 117 -7.50 0.12 -10.04
N GLY A 118 -7.24 -0.40 -11.24
CA GLY A 118 -7.56 0.28 -12.50
C GLY A 118 -9.06 0.58 -12.61
N VAL A 119 -9.92 -0.38 -12.24
CA VAL A 119 -11.37 -0.20 -12.24
C VAL A 119 -11.82 0.78 -11.13
N LEU A 120 -11.31 0.64 -9.91
CA LEU A 120 -11.61 1.56 -8.80
C LEU A 120 -11.30 3.01 -9.18
N SER A 121 -10.16 3.25 -9.84
CA SER A 121 -9.74 4.56 -10.33
C SER A 121 -10.59 5.06 -11.50
N LYS A 122 -10.88 4.20 -12.49
CA LYS A 122 -11.69 4.55 -13.67
C LYS A 122 -13.08 5.06 -13.30
N PHE A 123 -13.72 4.42 -12.32
CA PHE A 123 -15.06 4.77 -11.86
C PHE A 123 -15.06 5.71 -10.65
N ASN A 124 -13.89 6.18 -10.23
CA ASN A 124 -13.69 7.07 -9.08
C ASN A 124 -14.37 6.54 -7.79
N ILE A 125 -14.38 5.21 -7.58
CA ILE A 125 -15.15 4.56 -6.50
C ILE A 125 -14.72 5.07 -5.12
N ALA A 126 -13.42 5.29 -4.92
CA ALA A 126 -12.89 5.82 -3.66
C ALA A 126 -13.18 7.33 -3.49
N GLN A 127 -13.31 8.08 -4.57
CA GLN A 127 -13.42 9.54 -4.54
C GLN A 127 -14.87 10.02 -4.36
N VAL A 128 -15.86 9.19 -4.68
CA VAL A 128 -17.29 9.55 -4.55
C VAL A 128 -17.88 9.23 -3.17
N LEU A 129 -17.12 8.55 -2.31
CA LEU A 129 -17.53 8.17 -0.96
C LEU A 129 -16.93 9.16 0.05
N GLY A 130 -17.76 9.70 0.95
CA GLY A 130 -17.29 10.59 2.02
C GLY A 130 -16.51 9.85 3.10
N VAL A 131 -15.63 10.56 3.83
CA VAL A 131 -14.73 9.97 4.84
C VAL A 131 -15.46 9.17 5.92
N ASP A 132 -16.52 9.76 6.49
CA ASP A 132 -17.32 9.13 7.55
C ASP A 132 -18.62 8.52 7.00
N GLU A 133 -18.72 8.36 5.69
CA GLU A 133 -19.94 7.92 5.04
C GLU A 133 -20.05 6.39 5.03
N CYS A 134 -21.27 5.90 5.23
CA CYS A 134 -21.61 4.49 5.10
C CYS A 134 -22.83 4.32 4.20
N VAL A 135 -22.65 3.76 3.01
CA VAL A 135 -23.68 3.70 1.96
C VAL A 135 -23.96 2.28 1.51
N SER A 136 -25.09 2.03 0.86
CA SER A 136 -25.32 0.73 0.20
C SER A 136 -24.52 0.61 -1.11
N TYR A 137 -24.30 -0.62 -1.58
CA TYR A 137 -23.73 -0.86 -2.91
C TYR A 137 -24.56 -0.21 -4.03
N ALA A 138 -25.90 -0.17 -3.89
CA ALA A 138 -26.78 0.45 -4.87
C ALA A 138 -26.55 1.95 -4.98
N GLU A 139 -26.44 2.64 -3.83
CA GLU A 139 -26.19 4.07 -3.79
C GLU A 139 -24.79 4.41 -4.31
N LEU A 140 -23.77 3.66 -3.88
CA LEU A 140 -22.41 3.82 -4.39
C LEU A 140 -22.33 3.60 -5.90
N GLY A 141 -23.01 2.56 -6.41
CA GLY A 141 -23.10 2.26 -7.83
C GLY A 141 -23.73 3.39 -8.63
N LYS A 142 -24.84 3.96 -8.13
CA LYS A 142 -25.51 5.12 -8.73
C LYS A 142 -24.56 6.32 -8.86
N ARG A 143 -23.73 6.61 -7.85
CA ARG A 143 -22.74 7.70 -7.90
C ARG A 143 -21.62 7.45 -8.91
N CYS A 144 -21.27 6.18 -9.11
CA CYS A 144 -20.21 5.75 -10.03
C CYS A 144 -20.71 5.50 -11.47
N GLY A 145 -22.03 5.49 -11.70
CA GLY A 145 -22.62 5.04 -12.97
C GLY A 145 -22.48 3.54 -13.22
N LEU A 146 -22.54 2.73 -12.17
CA LEU A 146 -22.40 1.26 -12.19
C LEU A 146 -23.68 0.56 -11.73
N LEU A 147 -23.90 -0.66 -12.20
CA LEU A 147 -24.92 -1.56 -11.66
C LEU A 147 -24.54 -2.00 -10.24
N GLU A 148 -25.53 -2.14 -9.35
CA GLU A 148 -25.30 -2.59 -7.98
C GLU A 148 -24.48 -3.89 -7.91
N SER A 149 -24.81 -4.87 -8.77
CA SER A 149 -24.12 -6.16 -8.81
C SER A 149 -22.64 -6.04 -9.15
N ASP A 150 -22.29 -5.12 -10.06
CA ASP A 150 -20.90 -4.88 -10.44
C ASP A 150 -20.16 -4.10 -9.36
N THR A 151 -20.78 -3.05 -8.80
CA THR A 151 -20.22 -2.33 -7.66
C THR A 151 -19.95 -3.26 -6.48
N ARG A 152 -20.90 -4.13 -6.14
CA ARG A 152 -20.76 -5.13 -5.07
C ARG A 152 -19.59 -6.06 -5.32
N ARG A 153 -19.47 -6.61 -6.52
CA ARG A 153 -18.36 -7.51 -6.89
C ARG A 153 -17.00 -6.81 -6.81
N LEU A 154 -16.91 -5.60 -7.35
CA LEU A 154 -15.67 -4.81 -7.38
C LEU A 154 -15.23 -4.40 -5.97
N VAL A 155 -16.15 -3.85 -5.18
CA VAL A 155 -15.85 -3.38 -3.82
C VAL A 155 -15.55 -4.55 -2.89
N ARG A 156 -16.24 -5.70 -2.99
CA ARG A 156 -15.86 -6.88 -2.20
C ARG A 156 -14.48 -7.43 -2.57
N GLY A 157 -14.09 -7.36 -3.85
CA GLY A 157 -12.72 -7.63 -4.28
C GLY A 157 -11.71 -6.70 -3.61
N ALA A 158 -12.03 -5.40 -3.55
CA ALA A 158 -11.21 -4.41 -2.86
C ALA A 158 -11.13 -4.66 -1.34
N ILE A 159 -12.24 -5.06 -0.69
CA ILE A 159 -12.28 -5.41 0.73
C ILE A 159 -11.37 -6.62 1.03
N ALA A 160 -11.37 -7.64 0.16
CA ALA A 160 -10.45 -8.76 0.28
C ALA A 160 -8.97 -8.32 0.23
N MET A 161 -8.68 -7.23 -0.47
CA MET A 161 -7.38 -6.55 -0.53
C MET A 161 -7.16 -5.50 0.57
N ARG A 162 -8.06 -5.41 1.57
CA ARG A 162 -8.03 -4.46 2.70
C ARG A 162 -8.35 -3.00 2.33
N PHE A 163 -9.00 -2.76 1.19
CA PHE A 163 -9.53 -1.45 0.83
C PHE A 163 -11.05 -1.44 1.07
N PHE A 164 -11.53 -0.43 1.80
CA PHE A 164 -12.93 -0.32 2.28
C PHE A 164 -13.28 -1.34 3.36
N ASP A 165 -14.36 -1.06 4.09
CA ASP A 165 -14.97 -1.97 5.06
C ASP A 165 -16.45 -2.23 4.70
N GLU A 166 -16.93 -3.42 5.09
CA GLU A 166 -18.36 -3.77 5.12
C GLU A 166 -18.81 -3.95 6.59
N PRO A 167 -19.08 -2.87 7.34
CA PRO A 167 -19.37 -2.94 8.78
C PRO A 167 -20.71 -3.61 9.09
N GLU A 168 -21.64 -3.55 8.14
CA GLU A 168 -22.93 -4.21 8.16
C GLU A 168 -23.16 -4.85 6.78
N PRO A 169 -23.95 -5.93 6.68
CA PRO A 169 -24.27 -6.53 5.39
C PRO A 169 -24.76 -5.48 4.39
N ASP A 170 -24.12 -5.45 3.22
CA ASP A 170 -24.44 -4.56 2.11
C ASP A 170 -24.23 -3.05 2.35
N LYS A 171 -23.46 -2.70 3.38
CA LYS A 171 -23.01 -1.33 3.66
C LYS A 171 -21.52 -1.21 3.43
N VAL A 172 -21.10 -0.15 2.74
CA VAL A 172 -19.71 0.15 2.42
C VAL A 172 -19.31 1.45 3.09
N ARG A 173 -18.14 1.46 3.71
CA ARG A 173 -17.49 2.69 4.17
C ARG A 173 -16.01 2.69 3.85
N HIS A 174 -15.40 3.85 4.03
CA HIS A 174 -13.96 3.97 4.00
C HIS A 174 -13.24 3.32 5.19
N ASN A 175 -11.98 3.02 4.93
CA ASN A 175 -10.95 2.63 5.88
C ASN A 175 -9.67 3.41 5.48
N ALA A 176 -8.59 3.39 6.29
CA ALA A 176 -7.39 4.19 6.01
C ALA A 176 -6.79 3.93 4.61
N ALA A 177 -6.79 2.68 4.13
CA ALA A 177 -6.22 2.34 2.83
C ALA A 177 -7.04 2.91 1.66
N SER A 178 -8.37 2.79 1.73
CA SER A 178 -9.26 3.36 0.72
C SER A 178 -9.34 4.89 0.77
N LEU A 179 -9.16 5.51 1.95
CA LEU A 179 -8.97 6.95 2.07
C LEU A 179 -7.68 7.41 1.41
N ALA A 180 -6.57 6.70 1.65
CA ALA A 180 -5.31 6.98 0.98
C ALA A 180 -5.49 6.93 -0.54
N LEU A 181 -6.21 5.94 -1.07
CA LEU A 181 -6.54 5.82 -2.50
C LEU A 181 -7.39 7.00 -3.02
N ALA A 182 -8.26 7.58 -2.19
CA ALA A 182 -9.05 8.75 -2.54
C ALA A 182 -8.20 10.05 -2.64
N THR A 183 -7.00 10.08 -2.05
CA THR A 183 -6.12 11.26 -2.08
C THR A 183 -5.40 11.44 -3.42
N PRO A 184 -5.08 12.69 -3.84
CA PRO A 184 -4.47 12.96 -5.13
C PRO A 184 -3.14 12.22 -5.42
N PRO A 185 -2.19 12.09 -4.47
CA PRO A 185 -0.93 11.39 -4.74
C PRO A 185 -1.15 9.91 -5.12
N ALA A 186 -1.98 9.19 -4.37
CA ALA A 186 -2.24 7.78 -4.64
C ALA A 186 -3.08 7.60 -5.92
N ALA A 187 -4.12 8.42 -6.10
CA ALA A 187 -4.95 8.38 -7.29
C ALA A 187 -4.14 8.66 -8.58
N ALA A 188 -3.18 9.59 -8.54
CA ALA A 188 -2.30 9.89 -9.66
C ALA A 188 -1.36 8.73 -9.98
N TRP A 189 -0.77 8.07 -8.96
CA TRP A 189 0.08 6.90 -9.18
C TRP A 189 -0.66 5.77 -9.86
N VAL A 190 -1.85 5.43 -9.37
CA VAL A 190 -2.70 4.38 -9.96
C VAL A 190 -3.02 4.70 -11.43
N LYS A 191 -3.41 5.94 -11.75
CA LYS A 191 -3.71 6.37 -13.14
C LYS A 191 -2.50 6.38 -14.06
N SER A 192 -1.29 6.55 -13.53
CA SER A 192 -0.06 6.58 -14.33
C SER A 192 0.51 5.19 -14.63
N THR A 193 0.10 4.18 -13.85
CA THR A 193 0.72 2.85 -13.87
C THR A 193 -0.19 1.78 -14.50
N LEU A 194 -1.51 2.04 -14.59
CA LEU A 194 -2.55 1.13 -15.06
C LEU A 194 -3.43 1.80 -16.11
#